data_AF-A0A534MPX2-F1
#
_entry.id   AF-A0A534MPX2-F1
#
_cell.length_a   1.000
_cell.length_b   1.000
_cell.length_c   1.000
_cell.angle_alpha   90.00
_cell.angle_beta   90.00
_cell.angle_gamma   90.00
#
_symmetry.space_group_name_H-M   'P 1'
#
loop_
_entity.id
_entity.type
_entity.pdbx_description
1 polymer ?
#
loop_
_entity_poly.entity_id
_entity_poly.type
_entity_poly.pdbx_seq_one_letter_code
_entity_poly.pdbx_strand_id
1 'polypeptide(L)'
;MDARLRTFLVRSGFLFLISLVLVAGFWYHREFYQIGFTNLLVIGGFVTFLVIWAARLALSGELPRGRPRGELTFSIEEGDRLLRAVARVVVRPSEGTTVPGVGHVVRARYDTGPEFARLFIEDARRAFLADLTDADARQAGYRTAAELRETGAARWRWRPSDTVTVLRVRAMGAAS
;
A
#
# COMPACT_ATOMS: atom_id res chain seq x y z
N MET A 1 6.37 -5.03 -16.11
CA MET A 1 6.74 -6.28 -15.40
C MET A 1 6.13 -6.21 -14.01
N ASP A 2 5.17 -7.10 -13.77
CA ASP A 2 4.23 -7.01 -12.66
C ASP A 2 4.93 -7.01 -11.30
N ALA A 3 4.49 -6.13 -10.40
CA ALA A 3 4.96 -6.09 -9.00
C ALA A 3 4.80 -7.46 -8.30
N ARG A 4 3.85 -8.28 -8.77
CA ARG A 4 3.69 -9.68 -8.37
C ARG A 4 4.87 -10.54 -8.83
N LEU A 5 5.31 -10.42 -10.07
CA LEU A 5 6.47 -11.14 -10.61
C LEU A 5 7.75 -10.76 -9.86
N ARG A 6 7.95 -9.47 -9.57
CA ARG A 6 9.11 -8.99 -8.81
C ARG A 6 9.10 -9.51 -7.37
N THR A 7 7.96 -9.48 -6.70
CA THR A 7 7.82 -10.02 -5.34
C THR A 7 8.02 -11.54 -5.33
N PHE A 8 7.50 -12.25 -6.33
CA PHE A 8 7.71 -13.68 -6.49
C PHE A 8 9.18 -14.01 -6.75
N LEU A 9 9.86 -13.24 -7.62
CA LEU A 9 11.30 -13.38 -7.89
C LEU A 9 12.18 -13.13 -6.66
N VAL A 10 11.88 -12.09 -5.89
CA VAL A 10 12.63 -11.79 -4.65
C VAL A 10 12.41 -12.90 -3.62
N ARG A 11 11.16 -13.37 -3.46
CA ARG A 11 10.83 -14.45 -2.53
C ARG A 11 11.50 -15.77 -2.95
N SER A 12 11.40 -16.15 -4.21
CA SER A 12 12.01 -17.37 -4.75
C SER A 12 13.53 -17.31 -4.75
N GLY A 13 14.12 -16.17 -5.10
CA GLY A 13 15.56 -15.96 -5.04
C GLY A 13 16.11 -16.05 -3.61
N PHE A 14 15.37 -15.51 -2.63
CA PHE A 14 15.76 -15.60 -1.23
C PHE A 14 15.64 -17.03 -0.68
N LEU A 15 14.54 -17.74 -0.99
CA LEU A 15 14.38 -19.15 -0.65
C LEU A 15 15.45 -20.04 -1.28
N PHE A 16 15.82 -19.73 -2.53
CA PHE A 16 16.91 -20.40 -3.21
C PHE A 16 18.26 -20.14 -2.53
N LEU A 17 18.54 -18.91 -2.09
CA LEU A 17 19.76 -18.57 -1.36
C LEU A 17 19.84 -19.31 -0.01
N ILE A 18 18.72 -19.36 0.73
CA ILE A 18 18.63 -20.15 1.97
C ILE A 18 18.87 -21.64 1.68
N SER A 19 18.27 -22.18 0.63
CA SER A 19 18.47 -23.57 0.23
C SER A 19 19.93 -23.85 -0.14
N LEU A 20 20.59 -22.94 -0.86
CA LEU A 20 22.00 -23.06 -1.23
C LEU A 20 22.91 -23.06 0.00
N VAL A 21 22.63 -22.17 0.98
CA VAL A 21 23.36 -22.10 2.25
C VAL A 21 23.16 -23.37 3.07
N LEU A 22 21.93 -23.89 3.14
CA LEU A 22 21.64 -25.16 3.83
C LEU A 22 22.39 -26.31 3.17
N VAL A 23 22.31 -26.45 1.85
CA VAL A 23 23.00 -27.51 1.09
C VAL A 23 24.52 -27.40 1.26
N ALA A 24 25.09 -26.20 1.20
CA ALA A 24 26.51 -25.98 1.45
C ALA A 24 26.89 -26.34 2.90
N GLY A 25 26.05 -25.99 3.88
CA GLY A 25 26.24 -26.36 5.28
C GLY A 25 26.22 -27.88 5.51
N PHE A 26 25.35 -28.60 4.80
CA PHE A 26 25.31 -30.07 4.83
C PHE A 26 26.49 -30.71 4.09
N TRP A 27 26.91 -30.15 2.96
CA TRP A 27 28.05 -30.65 2.18
C TRP A 27 29.36 -30.57 2.99
N TYR A 28 29.56 -29.47 3.72
CA TYR A 28 30.72 -29.24 4.57
C TYR A 28 30.53 -29.73 6.01
N HIS A 29 29.47 -30.50 6.32
CA HIS A 29 29.13 -30.93 7.69
C HIS A 29 30.29 -31.67 8.40
N ARG A 30 31.18 -32.32 7.64
CA ARG A 30 32.38 -33.00 8.18
C ARG A 30 33.49 -32.03 8.60
N GLU A 31 33.61 -30.87 7.95
CA GLU A 31 34.58 -29.81 8.29
C GLU A 31 34.06 -28.88 9.40
N PHE A 32 32.73 -28.70 9.51
CA PHE A 32 32.13 -27.85 10.55
C PHE A 32 32.46 -28.26 11.98
N TYR A 33 32.63 -29.56 12.26
CA TYR A 33 33.06 -30.05 13.57
C TYR A 33 34.55 -29.78 13.86
N GLN A 34 35.37 -29.54 12.84
CA GLN A 34 36.80 -29.21 12.99
C GLN A 34 37.04 -27.69 13.08
N ILE A 35 36.13 -26.89 12.54
CA ILE A 35 36.26 -25.45 12.35
C ILE A 35 36.09 -24.63 13.67
N GLY A 36 35.77 -25.29 14.78
CA GLY A 36 35.70 -24.70 16.11
C GLY A 36 34.39 -23.94 16.40
N PHE A 37 33.98 -23.93 17.67
CA PHE A 37 32.69 -23.39 18.11
C PHE A 37 32.43 -21.94 17.67
N THR A 38 33.47 -21.10 17.66
CA THR A 38 33.39 -19.70 17.25
C THR A 38 32.89 -19.52 15.82
N ASN A 39 33.41 -20.30 14.88
CA ASN A 39 33.03 -20.20 13.48
C ASN A 39 31.62 -20.75 13.24
N LEU A 40 31.23 -21.79 13.97
CA LEU A 40 29.85 -22.30 13.97
C LEU A 40 28.88 -21.24 14.49
N LEU A 41 29.25 -20.52 15.55
CA LEU A 41 28.45 -19.43 16.12
C LEU A 41 28.32 -18.25 15.15
N VAL A 42 29.40 -17.87 14.47
CA VAL A 42 29.39 -16.78 13.48
C VAL A 42 28.52 -17.13 12.28
N ILE A 43 28.69 -18.32 11.71
CA ILE A 43 27.92 -18.75 10.53
C ILE A 43 26.45 -18.97 10.90
N GLY A 44 26.18 -19.73 11.96
CA GLY A 44 24.82 -19.99 12.45
C GLY A 44 24.10 -18.71 12.88
N GLY A 45 24.80 -17.81 13.58
CA GLY A 45 24.31 -16.50 13.97
C GLY A 45 24.00 -15.61 12.78
N PHE A 46 24.86 -15.60 11.75
CA PHE A 46 24.64 -14.84 10.52
C PHE A 46 23.44 -15.37 9.73
N VAL A 47 23.29 -16.70 9.60
CA VAL A 47 22.12 -17.31 8.94
C VAL A 47 20.84 -16.98 9.70
N THR A 48 20.85 -17.13 11.02
CA THR A 48 19.71 -16.80 11.88
C THR A 48 19.35 -15.31 11.77
N PHE A 49 20.36 -14.44 11.75
CA PHE A 49 20.18 -13.01 11.53
C PHE A 49 19.53 -12.73 10.17
N LEU A 50 19.98 -13.35 9.08
CA LEU A 50 19.38 -13.19 7.76
C LEU A 50 17.92 -13.67 7.72
N VAL A 51 17.60 -14.79 8.37
CA VAL A 51 16.23 -15.30 8.48
C VAL A 51 15.34 -14.34 9.25
N ILE A 52 15.79 -13.87 10.43
CA ILE A 52 15.05 -12.89 11.24
C ILE A 52 14.91 -11.57 10.49
N TRP A 53 15.95 -11.11 9.82
CA TRP A 53 15.93 -9.87 9.04
C TRP A 53 14.96 -9.98 7.86
N ALA A 54 14.93 -11.11 7.14
CA ALA A 54 13.99 -11.34 6.06
C ALA A 54 12.55 -11.57 6.54
N ALA A 55 12.36 -12.28 7.66
CA ALA A 55 11.07 -12.39 8.32
C ALA A 55 10.57 -11.00 8.75
N ARG A 56 11.45 -10.18 9.31
CA ARG A 56 11.14 -8.79 9.67
C ARG A 56 10.83 -7.94 8.44
N LEU A 57 11.54 -8.11 7.33
CA LEU A 57 11.27 -7.43 6.06
C LEU A 57 9.93 -7.85 5.42
N ALA A 58 9.56 -9.12 5.59
CA ALA A 58 8.29 -9.66 5.11
C ALA A 58 7.12 -9.25 6.02
N LEU A 59 7.31 -9.28 7.34
CA LEU A 59 6.33 -8.93 8.37
C LEU A 59 6.13 -7.42 8.50
N SER A 60 7.17 -6.62 8.25
CA SER A 60 7.06 -5.16 8.31
C SER A 60 6.10 -4.63 7.26
N GLY A 61 5.74 -5.40 6.21
CA GLY A 61 4.71 -5.03 5.24
C GLY A 61 4.97 -3.69 4.52
N GLU A 62 6.12 -3.10 4.80
CA GLU A 62 6.74 -1.97 4.13
C GLU A 62 7.43 -2.51 2.90
N LEU A 63 6.60 -3.03 1.98
CA LEU A 63 6.96 -3.06 0.57
C LEU A 63 7.69 -1.75 0.25
N PRO A 64 8.81 -1.77 -0.49
CA PRO A 64 9.55 -0.58 -0.89
C PRO A 64 8.61 0.27 -1.75
N ARG A 65 7.83 1.10 -1.05
CA ARG A 65 6.71 1.85 -1.57
C ARG A 65 7.34 3.00 -2.32
N GLY A 66 7.33 2.86 -3.65
CA GLY A 66 7.95 3.79 -4.57
C GLY A 66 7.62 5.24 -4.21
N ARG A 67 8.54 6.15 -4.57
CA ARG A 67 8.39 7.59 -4.38
C ARG A 67 6.94 8.00 -4.70
N PRO A 68 6.23 8.67 -3.77
CA PRO A 68 4.84 8.99 -3.98
C PRO A 68 4.71 9.75 -5.30
N ARG A 69 3.82 9.27 -6.16
CA ARG A 69 3.55 9.86 -7.47
C ARG A 69 2.20 10.50 -7.37
N GLY A 70 2.17 11.82 -7.22
CA GLY A 70 0.94 12.59 -7.12
C GLY A 70 0.43 12.79 -5.69
N GLU A 71 -0.55 13.67 -5.60
CA GLU A 71 -1.12 14.13 -4.34
C GLU A 71 -2.66 14.12 -4.47
N LEU A 72 -3.33 13.71 -3.40
CA LEU A 72 -4.78 13.78 -3.26
C LEU A 72 -5.09 14.68 -2.07
N THR A 73 -5.95 15.67 -2.31
CA THR A 73 -6.44 16.56 -1.27
C THR A 73 -7.73 16.02 -0.65
N PHE A 74 -7.88 16.22 0.65
CA PHE A 74 -8.98 15.74 1.47
C PHE A 74 -9.45 16.84 2.41
N SER A 75 -10.74 16.83 2.73
CA SER A 75 -11.24 17.69 3.82
C SER A 75 -10.81 17.08 5.14
N ILE A 76 -10.88 17.87 6.22
CA ILE A 76 -10.54 17.39 7.58
C ILE A 76 -11.41 16.16 7.93
N GLU A 77 -12.70 16.20 7.63
CA GLU A 77 -13.65 15.12 7.89
C GLU A 77 -13.41 13.88 7.03
N GLU A 78 -13.03 14.04 5.74
CA GLU A 78 -12.66 12.91 4.89
C GLU A 78 -11.37 12.24 5.37
N GLY A 79 -10.36 13.04 5.76
CA GLY A 79 -9.10 12.52 6.27
C GLY A 79 -9.26 11.77 7.59
N ASP A 80 -10.06 12.28 8.52
CA ASP A 80 -10.34 11.58 9.79
C ASP A 80 -11.10 10.26 9.54
N ARG A 81 -12.08 10.24 8.63
CA ARG A 81 -12.77 9.00 8.23
C ARG A 81 -11.82 7.96 7.61
N LEU A 82 -10.84 8.40 6.83
CA LEU A 82 -9.81 7.52 6.27
C LEU A 82 -8.85 6.99 7.34
N LEU A 83 -8.41 7.84 8.28
CA LEU A 83 -7.52 7.44 9.37
C LEU A 83 -8.18 6.45 10.33
N ARG A 84 -9.47 6.62 10.61
CA ARG A 84 -10.26 5.68 11.43
C ARG A 84 -10.67 4.40 10.69
N ALA A 85 -10.21 4.22 9.45
CA ALA A 85 -10.57 3.11 8.56
C ALA A 85 -12.09 2.94 8.30
N VAL A 86 -12.85 4.03 8.49
CA VAL A 86 -14.29 4.10 8.19
C VAL A 86 -14.51 4.23 6.68
N ALA A 87 -13.66 5.01 6.00
CA ALA A 87 -13.63 5.12 4.55
C ALA A 87 -12.51 4.24 3.96
N ARG A 88 -12.83 3.51 2.89
CA ARG A 88 -11.89 2.73 2.07
C ARG A 88 -11.93 3.10 0.60
N VAL A 89 -12.93 3.88 0.21
CA VAL A 89 -13.13 4.36 -1.15
C VAL A 89 -13.07 5.89 -1.15
N VAL A 90 -12.43 6.45 -2.17
CA VAL A 90 -12.33 7.89 -2.39
C VAL A 90 -12.88 8.19 -3.78
N VAL A 91 -13.79 9.14 -3.86
CA VAL A 91 -14.39 9.58 -5.13
C VAL A 91 -13.80 10.94 -5.50
N ARG A 92 -13.23 11.04 -6.70
CA ARG A 92 -12.64 12.28 -7.23
C ARG A 92 -13.15 12.58 -8.63
N PRO A 93 -13.24 13.86 -9.04
CA PRO A 93 -13.57 14.18 -10.43
C PRO A 93 -12.52 13.58 -11.37
N SER A 94 -12.96 12.99 -12.49
CA SER A 94 -12.04 12.42 -13.47
C SER A 94 -11.41 13.51 -14.35
N GLU A 95 -12.12 14.60 -14.57
CA GLU A 95 -11.63 15.76 -15.31
C GLU A 95 -10.82 16.68 -14.38
N GLY A 96 -9.67 17.17 -14.87
CA GLY A 96 -8.81 18.09 -14.13
C GLY A 96 -7.97 17.47 -13.01
N THR A 97 -8.17 16.19 -12.65
CA THR A 97 -7.37 15.51 -11.62
C THR A 97 -6.48 14.44 -12.25
N THR A 98 -5.16 14.62 -12.19
CA THR A 98 -4.22 13.54 -12.53
C THR A 98 -4.20 12.50 -11.41
N VAL A 99 -5.15 11.57 -11.45
CA VAL A 99 -5.21 10.46 -10.51
C VAL A 99 -4.19 9.39 -10.94
N PRO A 100 -3.20 9.06 -10.09
CA PRO A 100 -2.22 8.02 -10.38
C PRO A 100 -2.89 6.65 -10.50
N GLY A 101 -2.34 5.78 -11.36
CA GLY A 101 -2.91 4.45 -11.62
C GLY A 101 -2.85 3.50 -10.40
N VAL A 102 -3.58 2.39 -10.52
CA VAL A 102 -3.58 1.30 -9.53
C VAL A 102 -2.16 0.80 -9.24
N GLY A 103 -1.87 0.51 -7.97
CA GLY A 103 -0.55 0.07 -7.51
C GLY A 103 0.43 1.18 -7.16
N HIS A 104 0.03 2.45 -7.32
CA HIS A 104 0.82 3.60 -6.89
C HIS A 104 0.49 4.05 -5.47
N VAL A 105 1.47 4.70 -4.85
CA VAL A 105 1.31 5.38 -3.56
C VAL A 105 1.19 6.87 -3.81
N VAL A 106 0.20 7.49 -3.18
CA VAL A 106 -0.11 8.92 -3.30
C VAL A 106 -0.04 9.58 -1.93
N ARG A 107 0.35 10.85 -1.91
CA ARG A 107 0.31 11.65 -0.67
C ARG A 107 -1.12 12.09 -0.42
N ALA A 108 -1.62 11.86 0.79
CA ALA A 108 -2.88 12.42 1.23
C ALA A 108 -2.63 13.67 2.07
N ARG A 109 -3.15 14.80 1.58
CA ARG A 109 -3.02 16.11 2.22
C ARG A 109 -4.38 16.63 2.61
N TYR A 110 -4.44 17.34 3.71
CA TYR A 110 -5.60 18.16 4.01
C TYR A 110 -5.64 19.36 3.08
N ASP A 111 -6.85 19.89 2.84
CA ASP A 111 -7.04 21.17 2.14
C ASP A 111 -6.28 22.33 2.82
N THR A 112 -5.97 22.19 4.11
CA THR A 112 -5.15 23.13 4.90
C THR A 112 -3.64 23.04 4.62
N GLY A 113 -3.18 22.07 3.81
CA GLY A 113 -1.78 21.90 3.42
C GLY A 113 -0.99 20.73 4.04
N PRO A 114 -1.18 20.31 5.31
CA PRO A 114 -0.38 19.24 5.89
C PRO A 114 -0.69 17.85 5.30
N GLU A 115 0.36 17.05 5.09
CA GLU A 115 0.26 15.62 4.75
C GLU A 115 -0.10 14.82 6.01
N PHE A 116 -1.12 13.97 5.92
CA PHE A 116 -1.57 13.17 7.06
C PHE A 116 -1.35 11.67 6.89
N ALA A 117 -1.30 11.20 5.64
CA ALA A 117 -1.09 9.80 5.34
C ALA A 117 -0.53 9.60 3.95
N ARG A 118 0.01 8.40 3.73
CA ARG A 118 0.27 7.87 2.39
C ARG A 118 -0.80 6.85 2.06
N LEU A 119 -1.41 6.97 0.88
CA LEU A 119 -2.47 6.07 0.43
C LEU A 119 -1.95 5.19 -0.70
N PHE A 120 -2.19 3.89 -0.61
CA PHE A 120 -1.95 2.96 -1.70
C PHE A 120 -3.26 2.74 -2.46
N ILE A 121 -3.22 2.90 -3.78
CA ILE A 121 -4.37 2.69 -4.66
C ILE A 121 -4.45 1.21 -5.00
N GLU A 122 -5.45 0.52 -4.45
CA GLU A 122 -5.68 -0.92 -4.67
C GLU A 122 -6.47 -1.19 -5.94
N ASP A 123 -7.42 -0.31 -6.24
CA ASP A 123 -8.31 -0.42 -7.39
C ASP A 123 -8.79 0.96 -7.81
N ALA A 124 -9.07 1.13 -9.10
CA ALA A 124 -9.53 2.37 -9.68
C ALA A 124 -10.51 2.09 -10.81
N ARG A 125 -11.69 2.67 -10.74
CA ARG A 125 -12.69 2.61 -11.81
C ARG A 125 -13.27 3.98 -12.09
N ARG A 126 -13.70 4.20 -13.33
CA ARG A 126 -14.50 5.37 -13.69
C ARG A 126 -15.98 5.00 -13.70
N ALA A 127 -16.81 5.90 -13.24
CA ALA A 127 -18.27 5.76 -13.25
C ALA A 127 -18.90 7.14 -13.43
N PHE A 128 -20.13 7.19 -13.93
CA PHE A 128 -20.91 8.42 -13.85
C PHE A 128 -21.33 8.67 -12.40
N LEU A 129 -21.41 9.94 -12.01
CA LEU A 129 -21.85 10.33 -10.67
C LEU A 129 -23.28 9.83 -10.37
N ALA A 130 -24.15 9.82 -11.38
CA ALA A 130 -25.50 9.27 -11.29
C ALA A 130 -25.52 7.78 -10.96
N ASP A 131 -24.51 7.01 -11.40
CA ASP A 131 -24.45 5.55 -11.22
C ASP A 131 -23.88 5.12 -9.86
N LEU A 132 -23.40 6.06 -9.04
CA LEU A 132 -22.91 5.74 -7.71
C LEU A 132 -24.02 5.19 -6.82
N THR A 133 -23.76 4.03 -6.24
CA THR A 133 -24.70 3.36 -5.34
C THR A 133 -24.50 3.81 -3.89
N ASP A 134 -25.51 3.59 -3.05
CA ASP A 134 -25.37 3.81 -1.59
C ASP A 134 -24.32 2.89 -0.96
N ALA A 135 -24.00 1.76 -1.60
CA ALA A 135 -22.90 0.90 -1.15
C ALA A 135 -21.55 1.59 -1.37
N ASP A 136 -21.35 2.25 -2.52
CA ASP A 136 -20.13 3.00 -2.81
C ASP A 136 -19.99 4.20 -1.87
N ALA A 137 -21.09 4.91 -1.59
CA ALA A 137 -21.11 6.02 -0.66
C ALA A 137 -20.73 5.60 0.77
N ARG A 138 -21.26 4.45 1.24
CA ARG A 138 -20.89 3.86 2.53
C ARG A 138 -19.43 3.47 2.59
N GLN A 139 -18.88 2.91 1.52
CA GLN A 139 -17.45 2.61 1.45
C GLN A 139 -16.58 3.89 1.44
N ALA A 140 -17.12 5.01 0.98
CA ALA A 140 -16.50 6.33 1.09
C ALA A 140 -16.75 7.03 2.45
N GLY A 141 -17.43 6.37 3.38
CA GLY A 141 -17.72 6.89 4.72
C GLY A 141 -18.91 7.84 4.80
N TYR A 142 -19.78 7.88 3.78
CA TYR A 142 -21.04 8.64 3.75
C TYR A 142 -22.23 7.71 4.02
N ARG A 143 -23.35 8.25 4.48
CA ARG A 143 -24.54 7.43 4.76
C ARG A 143 -25.28 7.05 3.47
N THR A 144 -25.36 7.98 2.52
CA THR A 144 -26.09 7.80 1.25
C THR A 144 -25.33 8.39 0.06
N ALA A 145 -25.66 7.94 -1.15
CA ALA A 145 -25.13 8.50 -2.38
C ALA A 145 -25.57 9.95 -2.59
N ALA A 146 -26.75 10.34 -2.08
CA ALA A 146 -27.19 11.73 -2.10
C ALA A 146 -26.27 12.64 -1.28
N GLU A 147 -25.92 12.24 -0.06
CA GLU A 147 -25.00 12.98 0.82
C GLU A 147 -23.60 13.13 0.21
N LEU A 148 -23.08 12.06 -0.40
CA LEU A 148 -21.82 12.10 -1.14
C LEU A 148 -21.89 13.11 -2.30
N ARG A 149 -22.97 13.09 -3.09
CA ARG A 149 -23.16 14.01 -4.22
C ARG A 149 -23.30 15.46 -3.76
N GLU A 150 -24.02 15.73 -2.68
CA GLU A 150 -24.19 17.07 -2.12
C GLU A 150 -22.85 17.64 -1.64
N THR A 151 -22.09 16.83 -0.90
CA THR A 151 -20.73 17.20 -0.46
C THR A 151 -19.81 17.48 -1.65
N GLY A 152 -19.89 16.64 -2.68
CA GLY A 152 -19.10 16.81 -3.89
C GLY A 152 -19.56 17.99 -4.76
N ALA A 153 -20.84 18.33 -4.76
CA ALA A 153 -21.37 19.52 -5.43
C ALA A 153 -20.83 20.80 -4.77
N ALA A 154 -20.78 20.85 -3.43
CA ALA A 154 -20.22 21.99 -2.71
C ALA A 154 -18.71 22.17 -2.97
N ARG A 155 -17.95 21.07 -3.00
CA ARG A 155 -16.49 21.10 -3.11
C ARG A 155 -15.98 21.20 -4.55
N TRP A 156 -16.56 20.41 -5.46
CA TRP A 156 -16.05 20.22 -6.82
C TRP A 156 -17.02 20.71 -7.90
N ARG A 157 -18.17 21.29 -7.50
CA ARG A 157 -19.23 21.75 -8.42
C ARG A 157 -19.75 20.63 -9.33
N TRP A 158 -19.79 19.40 -8.82
CA TRP A 158 -20.26 18.23 -9.54
C TRP A 158 -21.67 18.40 -10.10
N ARG A 159 -21.84 17.93 -11.33
CA ARG A 159 -23.14 17.74 -11.99
C ARG A 159 -23.45 16.24 -12.08
N PRO A 160 -24.73 15.85 -12.16
CA PRO A 160 -25.12 14.43 -12.25
C PRO A 160 -24.50 13.69 -13.44
N SER A 161 -24.23 14.41 -14.54
CA SER A 161 -23.61 13.90 -15.77
C SER A 161 -22.09 13.72 -15.68
N ASP A 162 -21.45 14.18 -14.61
CA ASP A 162 -20.00 14.18 -14.52
C ASP A 162 -19.45 12.77 -14.32
N THR A 163 -18.27 12.51 -14.90
CA THR A 163 -17.55 11.26 -14.69
C THR A 163 -16.62 11.39 -13.49
N VAL A 164 -16.74 10.48 -12.53
CA VAL A 164 -15.89 10.40 -11.36
C VAL A 164 -15.00 9.17 -11.39
N THR A 165 -13.82 9.31 -10.79
CA THR A 165 -12.91 8.21 -10.55
C THR A 165 -13.10 7.75 -9.11
N VAL A 166 -13.50 6.49 -8.96
CA VAL A 166 -13.70 5.80 -7.69
C VAL A 166 -12.44 4.99 -7.40
N LEU A 167 -11.76 5.33 -6.31
CA LEU A 167 -10.48 4.75 -5.93
C LEU A 167 -10.66 3.95 -4.64
N ARG A 168 -10.33 2.66 -4.66
CA ARG A 168 -10.14 1.91 -3.42
C ARG A 168 -8.74 2.20 -2.90
N VAL A 169 -8.66 2.72 -1.69
CA VAL A 169 -7.40 3.14 -1.08
C VAL A 169 -7.17 2.44 0.24
N ARG A 170 -5.88 2.21 0.54
CA ARG A 170 -5.43 1.72 1.84
C ARG A 170 -4.43 2.69 2.44
N ALA A 171 -4.69 3.12 3.67
CA ALA A 171 -3.74 3.93 4.43
C ALA A 171 -2.49 3.12 4.77
N MET A 172 -1.32 3.70 4.50
CA MET A 172 -0.02 3.06 4.64
C MET A 172 0.73 3.69 5.82
N GLY A 173 0.21 3.51 7.03
CA GLY A 173 0.73 4.13 8.25
C GLY A 173 0.60 5.67 8.25
N ALA A 174 0.57 6.28 9.44
CA ALA A 174 0.64 7.73 9.54
C ALA A 174 2.01 8.20 9.04
N ALA A 175 2.04 9.32 8.31
CA ALA A 175 3.30 9.97 8.00
C ALA A 175 3.89 10.50 9.32
N SER A 176 4.86 9.78 9.88
CA SER A 176 5.71 10.23 10.98
C SER A 176 6.69 11.29 10.49
#